data_AF-A0A8K0XDW4-F1
#
_entry.id   AF-A0A8K0XDW4-F1
#
_cell.length_a   1.000
_cell.length_b   1.000
_cell.length_c   1.000
_cell.angle_alpha   90.00
_cell.angle_beta   90.00
_cell.angle_gamma   90.00
#
_symmetry.space_group_name_H-M   'P 1'
#
loop_
_entity.id
_entity.type
_entity.pdbx_description
1 polymer ?
#
loop_
_entity_poly.entity_id
_entity_poly.type
_entity_poly.pdbx_seq_one_letter_code
_entity_poly.pdbx_strand_id
1 'polypeptide(L)'
;MSQAESEAIVMAFIDSVHPSFNFVVGITAFCACLVTLLVVLFAFSTPESRRRTVFRLNVLAIVIALVLGILNGVTSGRAILAPFDPIPQSVYVATISFALLPPIFYDSILLTRLLAFFPIDTTPPFTLIKVLAFPVCVKCGRLITLSLYLNDYVKSSPSVASLAAHAEATWFRNPYITAEWTMQMFDNLYVIGAISPPSQYLIGQSYSSGFFLYKLYSQNSRIAPVRSGSIGERIRQIFYIAAANFVFPVMFNIAQIVCITTDPSYGTGTMLLLVNGYVSVLGVLCATIWFSGMEWVRAQGANSAFVASQPSSKTHGTTSYASERLTIPRPSDANAALLQSSHLSDEFGHSRYRYRDVDHEKGFPRGLADESEPSAAFPLKVLVQSDVRQT
;
A
#
# COMPACT_ATOMS: atom_id res chain seq x y z
N MET A 1 -43.71 26.08 27.70
CA MET A 1 -42.98 24.86 27.34
C MET A 1 -42.91 24.00 28.59
N SER A 2 -43.49 22.81 28.55
CA SER A 2 -43.41 21.88 29.67
C SER A 2 -41.98 21.34 29.81
N GLN A 3 -41.63 20.85 31.00
CA GLN A 3 -40.33 20.21 31.21
C GLN A 3 -40.12 19.04 30.22
N ALA A 4 -41.16 18.24 29.99
CA ALA A 4 -41.13 17.13 29.03
C ALA A 4 -40.85 17.58 27.59
N GLU A 5 -41.42 18.70 27.14
CA GLU A 5 -41.13 19.27 25.83
C GLU A 5 -39.66 19.71 25.71
N SER A 6 -39.10 20.30 26.76
CA SER A 6 -37.69 20.71 26.76
C SER A 6 -36.73 19.53 26.70
N GLU A 7 -37.01 18.46 27.45
CA GLU A 7 -36.23 17.23 27.44
C GLU A 7 -36.28 16.54 26.06
N ALA A 8 -37.46 16.50 25.43
CA ALA A 8 -37.63 15.94 24.09
C ALA A 8 -36.82 16.70 23.03
N ILE A 9 -36.82 18.05 23.08
CA ILE A 9 -36.04 18.88 22.16
C ILE A 9 -34.54 18.65 22.34
N VAL A 10 -34.06 18.56 23.58
CA VAL A 10 -32.64 18.31 23.88
C VAL A 10 -32.20 16.93 23.39
N MET A 11 -33.00 15.89 23.64
CA MET A 11 -32.68 14.54 23.16
C MET A 11 -32.67 14.46 21.64
N ALA A 12 -33.66 15.06 20.96
CA ALA A 12 -33.68 15.12 19.50
C ALA A 12 -32.45 15.84 18.93
N PHE A 13 -32.00 16.91 19.58
CA PHE A 13 -30.77 17.61 19.20
C PHE A 13 -29.53 16.74 19.38
N ILE A 14 -29.38 16.06 20.53
CA ILE A 14 -28.26 15.16 20.80
C ILE A 14 -28.21 14.04 19.75
N ASP A 15 -29.34 13.42 19.46
CA ASP A 15 -29.45 12.34 18.48
C ASP A 15 -29.05 12.81 17.08
N SER A 16 -29.39 14.04 16.71
CA SER A 16 -28.99 14.62 15.41
C SER A 16 -27.49 14.92 15.29
N VAL A 17 -26.83 15.25 16.41
CA VAL A 17 -25.41 15.65 16.46
C VAL A 17 -24.48 14.45 16.61
N HIS A 18 -24.93 13.41 17.30
CA HIS A 18 -24.11 12.27 17.70
C HIS A 18 -23.35 11.58 16.53
N PRO A 19 -23.97 11.30 15.36
CA PRO A 19 -23.24 10.71 14.23
C PRO A 19 -22.09 11.58 13.72
N SER A 20 -22.35 12.88 13.53
CA SER A 20 -21.34 13.86 13.09
C SER A 20 -20.20 13.96 14.10
N PHE A 21 -20.52 13.96 15.40
CA PHE A 21 -19.52 13.97 16.45
C PHE A 21 -18.61 12.74 16.41
N ASN A 22 -19.20 11.55 16.25
CA ASN A 22 -18.44 10.30 16.14
C ASN A 22 -17.49 10.28 14.94
N PHE A 23 -17.93 10.80 13.79
CA PHE A 23 -17.04 10.97 12.63
C PHE A 23 -15.87 11.90 12.95
N VAL A 24 -16.13 13.08 13.53
CA VAL A 24 -15.06 14.04 13.86
C VAL A 24 -14.05 13.41 14.82
N VAL A 25 -14.51 12.81 15.92
CA VAL A 25 -13.62 12.22 16.94
C VAL A 25 -12.80 11.06 16.34
N GLY A 26 -13.45 10.14 15.63
CA GLY A 26 -12.78 8.98 15.05
C GLY A 26 -11.77 9.37 13.97
N ILE A 27 -12.16 10.21 13.01
CA ILE A 27 -11.32 10.61 11.88
C ILE A 27 -10.15 11.48 12.33
N THR A 28 -10.35 12.37 13.30
CA THR A 28 -9.29 13.24 13.82
C THR A 28 -8.15 12.41 14.43
N ALA A 29 -8.47 11.34 15.16
CA ALA A 29 -7.46 10.43 15.70
C ALA A 29 -6.61 9.78 14.60
N PHE A 30 -7.25 9.31 13.51
CA PHE A 30 -6.53 8.76 12.36
C PHE A 30 -5.69 9.82 11.63
N CYS A 31 -6.19 11.04 11.49
CA CYS A 31 -5.43 12.15 10.90
C CYS A 31 -4.17 12.47 11.70
N ALA A 32 -4.28 12.53 13.04
CA ALA A 32 -3.12 12.74 13.91
C ALA A 32 -2.07 11.63 13.76
N CYS A 33 -2.50 10.37 13.66
CA CYS A 33 -1.62 9.25 13.35
C CYS A 33 -0.94 9.40 11.99
N LEU A 34 -1.67 9.78 10.94
CA LEU A 34 -1.12 9.99 9.61
C LEU A 34 -0.10 11.13 9.56
N VAL A 35 -0.36 12.26 10.23
CA VAL A 35 0.59 13.37 10.34
C VAL A 35 1.87 12.90 11.03
N THR A 36 1.74 12.12 12.11
CA THR A 36 2.89 11.55 12.82
C THR A 36 3.68 10.62 11.90
N LEU A 37 3.02 9.72 11.17
CA LEU A 37 3.69 8.83 10.23
C LEU A 37 4.32 9.59 9.06
N LEU A 38 3.73 10.69 8.60
CA LEU A 38 4.33 11.54 7.57
C LEU A 38 5.65 12.14 8.06
N VAL A 39 5.67 12.68 9.27
CA VAL A 39 6.88 13.22 9.90
C VAL A 39 7.94 12.13 10.06
N VAL A 40 7.56 10.97 10.59
CA VAL A 40 8.45 9.80 10.76
C VAL A 40 9.01 9.34 9.41
N LEU A 41 8.16 9.25 8.38
CA LEU A 41 8.56 8.87 7.03
C LEU A 41 9.60 9.84 6.46
N PHE A 42 9.43 11.16 6.66
CA PHE A 42 10.42 12.15 6.24
C PHE A 42 11.70 12.08 7.07
N ALA A 43 11.60 11.94 8.40
CA ALA A 43 12.74 11.88 9.32
C ALA A 43 13.67 10.69 9.03
N PHE A 44 13.11 9.52 8.71
CA PHE A 44 13.89 8.33 8.38
C PHE A 44 14.19 8.16 6.88
N SER A 45 13.73 9.07 6.03
CA SER A 45 13.99 8.96 4.58
C SER A 45 15.35 9.52 4.17
N THR A 46 16.16 8.70 3.52
CA THR A 46 17.38 9.15 2.84
C THR A 46 17.06 9.81 1.49
N PRO A 47 17.95 10.66 0.94
CA PRO A 47 17.77 11.24 -0.39
C PRO A 47 17.55 10.19 -1.50
N GLU A 48 18.19 9.02 -1.40
CA GLU A 48 18.00 7.92 -2.34
C GLU A 48 16.62 7.30 -2.21
N SER A 49 16.13 7.09 -0.97
CA SER A 49 14.79 6.56 -0.71
C SER A 49 13.70 7.45 -1.29
N ARG A 50 13.83 8.78 -1.17
CA ARG A 50 12.88 9.77 -1.71
C ARG A 50 12.75 9.74 -3.24
N ARG A 51 13.74 9.20 -3.95
CA ARG A 51 13.69 9.04 -5.42
C ARG A 51 12.90 7.80 -5.84
N ARG A 52 12.66 6.84 -4.93
CA ARG A 52 11.90 5.62 -5.23
C ARG A 52 10.42 5.95 -5.40
N THR A 53 9.79 5.37 -6.42
CA THR A 53 8.35 5.57 -6.73
C THR A 53 7.45 5.23 -5.53
N VAL A 54 7.79 4.18 -4.78
CA VAL A 54 7.02 3.75 -3.60
C VAL A 54 6.95 4.84 -2.52
N PHE A 55 8.04 5.60 -2.31
CA PHE A 55 8.04 6.71 -1.35
C PHE A 55 7.05 7.81 -1.77
N ARG A 56 7.09 8.21 -3.04
CA ARG A 56 6.19 9.24 -3.59
C ARG A 56 4.73 8.82 -3.51
N LEU A 57 4.44 7.56 -3.84
CA LEU A 57 3.10 6.99 -3.75
C LEU A 57 2.59 6.95 -2.30
N ASN A 58 3.44 6.59 -1.33
CA ASN A 58 3.08 6.62 0.09
C ASN A 58 2.76 8.04 0.58
N VAL A 59 3.57 9.03 0.21
CA VAL A 59 3.30 10.44 0.56
C VAL A 59 1.98 10.91 -0.06
N LEU A 60 1.76 10.57 -1.34
CA LEU A 60 0.50 10.89 -2.02
C LEU A 60 -0.71 10.25 -1.30
N ALA A 61 -0.59 9.00 -0.88
CA ALA A 61 -1.66 8.33 -0.13
C ALA A 61 -1.98 9.02 1.20
N ILE A 62 -0.96 9.45 1.94
CA ILE A 62 -1.15 10.23 3.18
C ILE A 62 -1.89 11.53 2.87
N VAL A 63 -1.44 12.28 1.85
CA VAL A 63 -2.04 13.57 1.49
C VAL A 63 -3.51 13.38 1.12
N ILE A 64 -3.84 12.37 0.30
CA ILE A 64 -5.22 12.06 -0.08
C ILE A 64 -6.08 11.73 1.16
N ALA A 65 -5.57 10.89 2.07
CA ALA A 65 -6.27 10.55 3.30
C ALA A 65 -6.46 11.75 4.23
N LEU A 66 -5.47 12.65 4.35
CA LEU A 66 -5.58 13.88 5.12
C LEU A 66 -6.60 14.85 4.50
N VAL A 67 -6.64 14.97 3.17
CA VAL A 67 -7.68 15.76 2.48
C VAL A 67 -9.07 15.20 2.78
N LEU A 68 -9.25 13.88 2.73
CA LEU A 68 -10.51 13.23 3.14
C LEU A 68 -10.87 13.54 4.60
N GLY A 69 -9.88 13.54 5.49
CA GLY A 69 -10.05 13.89 6.90
C GLY A 69 -10.51 15.33 7.11
N ILE A 70 -9.89 16.28 6.40
CA ILE A 70 -10.27 17.69 6.41
C ILE A 70 -11.69 17.86 5.86
N LEU A 71 -12.00 17.25 4.72
CA LEU A 71 -13.32 17.32 4.10
C LEU A 71 -14.40 16.77 5.04
N ASN A 72 -14.16 15.62 5.67
CA ASN A 72 -15.06 15.07 6.69
C ASN A 72 -15.20 15.98 7.92
N GLY A 73 -14.09 16.56 8.39
CA GLY A 73 -14.10 17.50 9.51
C GLY A 73 -14.92 18.74 9.20
N VAL A 74 -14.83 19.27 7.98
CA VAL A 74 -15.65 20.39 7.52
C VAL A 74 -17.11 19.99 7.42
N THR A 75 -17.42 18.83 6.83
CA THR A 75 -18.81 18.39 6.67
C THR A 75 -19.49 18.12 8.01
N SER A 76 -18.85 17.32 8.86
CA SER A 76 -19.39 16.95 10.16
C SER A 76 -19.33 18.11 11.16
N GLY A 77 -18.26 18.91 11.15
CA GLY A 77 -18.12 20.07 12.03
C GLY A 77 -19.17 21.15 11.76
N ARG A 78 -19.49 21.42 10.48
CA ARG A 78 -20.58 22.35 10.14
C ARG A 78 -21.94 21.83 10.55
N ALA A 79 -22.21 20.54 10.38
CA ALA A 79 -23.46 19.93 10.84
C ALA A 79 -23.69 20.12 12.36
N ILE A 80 -22.61 20.19 13.15
CA ILE A 80 -22.66 20.43 14.60
C ILE A 80 -22.78 21.93 14.93
N LEU A 81 -21.91 22.76 14.33
CA LEU A 81 -21.75 24.16 14.73
C LEU A 81 -22.78 25.10 14.08
N ALA A 82 -23.27 24.75 12.90
CA ALA A 82 -24.19 25.58 12.12
C ALA A 82 -25.22 24.71 11.39
N PRO A 83 -26.13 24.01 12.12
CA PRO A 83 -27.07 23.04 11.53
C PRO A 83 -28.05 23.67 10.52
N PHE A 84 -28.23 24.99 10.56
CA PHE A 84 -29.11 25.73 9.64
C PHE A 84 -28.36 26.36 8.45
N ASP A 85 -27.03 26.28 8.40
CA ASP A 85 -26.22 26.75 7.27
C ASP A 85 -25.88 25.57 6.35
N PRO A 86 -26.56 25.42 5.20
CA PRO A 86 -26.35 24.26 4.34
C PRO A 86 -24.94 24.23 3.77
N ILE A 87 -24.33 23.06 3.83
CA ILE A 87 -23.01 22.82 3.23
C ILE A 87 -23.13 22.91 1.72
N PRO A 88 -22.18 23.51 0.99
CA PRO A 88 -22.20 23.50 -0.46
C PRO A 88 -22.20 22.07 -1.02
N GLN A 89 -23.06 21.80 -2.01
CA GLN A 89 -23.19 20.47 -2.63
C GLN A 89 -21.87 19.93 -3.16
N SER A 90 -21.04 20.79 -3.74
CA SER A 90 -19.72 20.44 -4.26
C SER A 90 -18.80 19.88 -3.19
N VAL A 91 -18.83 20.42 -1.97
CA VAL A 91 -18.01 19.93 -0.84
C VAL A 91 -18.46 18.54 -0.44
N TYR A 92 -19.77 18.31 -0.34
CA TYR A 92 -20.31 17.01 0.05
C TYR A 92 -20.01 15.91 -1.00
N VAL A 93 -20.20 16.23 -2.29
CA VAL A 93 -19.85 15.33 -3.40
C VAL A 93 -18.34 15.05 -3.41
N ALA A 94 -17.51 16.06 -3.15
CA ALA A 94 -16.07 15.88 -3.03
C ALA A 94 -15.72 14.95 -1.86
N THR A 95 -16.34 15.12 -0.68
CA THR A 95 -16.13 14.23 0.47
C THR A 95 -16.42 12.77 0.12
N ILE A 96 -17.56 12.49 -0.54
CA ILE A 96 -17.93 11.13 -0.96
C ILE A 96 -16.95 10.59 -2.02
N SER A 97 -16.58 11.42 -2.99
CA SER A 97 -15.60 11.03 -4.03
C SER A 97 -14.25 10.68 -3.42
N PHE A 98 -13.77 11.48 -2.46
CA PHE A 98 -12.55 11.22 -1.70
C PHE A 98 -12.71 10.06 -0.70
N ALA A 99 -13.91 9.63 -0.33
CA ALA A 99 -14.10 8.43 0.48
C ALA A 99 -14.01 7.17 -0.38
N LEU A 100 -14.52 7.21 -1.62
CA LEU A 100 -14.68 6.04 -2.47
C LEU A 100 -13.53 5.79 -3.45
N LEU A 101 -12.92 6.85 -4.00
CA LEU A 101 -11.87 6.72 -5.02
C LEU A 101 -10.48 6.32 -4.47
N PRO A 102 -10.02 6.83 -3.31
CA PRO A 102 -8.67 6.53 -2.83
C PRO A 102 -8.32 5.04 -2.66
N PRO A 103 -9.25 4.16 -2.22
CA PRO A 103 -9.00 2.72 -2.23
C PRO A 103 -8.42 2.18 -3.56
N ILE A 104 -8.90 2.65 -4.72
CA ILE A 104 -8.37 2.24 -6.04
C ILE A 104 -6.89 2.62 -6.18
N PHE A 105 -6.54 3.82 -5.70
CA PHE A 105 -5.16 4.31 -5.72
C PHE A 105 -4.28 3.55 -4.73
N TYR A 106 -4.76 3.27 -3.52
CA TYR A 106 -4.02 2.53 -2.50
C TYR A 106 -3.67 1.12 -2.97
N ASP A 107 -4.59 0.44 -3.65
CA ASP A 107 -4.35 -0.89 -4.18
C ASP A 107 -3.35 -0.85 -5.37
N SER A 108 -3.24 0.28 -6.06
CA SER A 108 -2.22 0.49 -7.08
C SER A 108 -0.81 0.64 -6.47
N ILE A 109 -0.70 1.11 -5.22
CA ILE A 109 0.56 1.11 -4.46
C ILE A 109 0.98 -0.31 -4.13
N LEU A 110 0.04 -1.16 -3.69
CA LEU A 110 0.28 -2.57 -3.45
C LEU A 110 0.73 -3.28 -4.73
N LEU A 111 0.09 -3.00 -5.86
CA LEU A 111 0.49 -3.55 -7.16
C LEU A 111 1.89 -3.10 -7.57
N THR A 112 2.23 -1.83 -7.35
CA THR A 112 3.58 -1.30 -7.62
C THR A 112 4.64 -1.98 -6.74
N ARG A 113 4.31 -2.29 -5.48
CA ARG A 113 5.20 -3.06 -4.59
C ARG A 113 5.37 -4.49 -5.07
N LEU A 114 4.29 -5.12 -5.55
CA LEU A 114 4.36 -6.46 -6.13
C LEU A 114 5.29 -6.46 -7.36
N LEU A 115 5.19 -5.45 -8.21
CA LEU A 115 6.08 -5.28 -9.37
C LEU A 115 7.55 -5.11 -8.97
N ALA A 116 7.84 -4.48 -7.83
CA ALA A 116 9.21 -4.39 -7.33
C ALA A 116 9.80 -5.76 -6.92
N PHE A 117 8.96 -6.75 -6.60
CA PHE A 117 9.38 -8.13 -6.31
C PHE A 117 9.52 -9.00 -7.57
N PHE A 118 8.91 -8.62 -8.70
CA PHE A 118 9.02 -9.30 -9.98
C PHE A 118 9.76 -8.39 -10.97
N PRO A 119 11.10 -8.45 -11.02
CA PRO A 119 11.86 -7.55 -11.89
C PRO A 119 11.40 -7.73 -13.33
N ILE A 120 11.01 -6.62 -13.96
CA ILE A 120 10.52 -6.57 -15.34
C ILE A 120 11.57 -7.16 -16.30
N ASP A 121 12.85 -6.98 -15.97
CA ASP A 121 13.98 -7.42 -16.79
C ASP A 121 14.19 -8.95 -16.77
N THR A 122 13.73 -9.63 -15.70
CA THR A 122 13.97 -11.07 -15.51
C THR A 122 12.74 -11.93 -15.77
N THR A 123 11.55 -11.32 -15.69
CA THR A 123 10.29 -12.05 -15.79
C THR A 123 9.83 -12.05 -17.25
N PRO A 124 9.54 -13.21 -17.87
CA PRO A 124 8.98 -13.25 -19.22
C PRO A 124 7.74 -12.35 -19.33
N PRO A 125 7.62 -11.52 -20.38
CA PRO A 125 6.56 -10.52 -20.49
C PRO A 125 5.16 -11.14 -20.47
N PHE A 126 5.02 -12.36 -20.99
CA PHE A 126 3.76 -13.10 -20.95
C PHE A 126 3.32 -13.46 -19.52
N THR A 127 4.27 -13.82 -18.64
CA THR A 127 3.98 -14.07 -17.23
C THR A 127 3.58 -12.77 -16.53
N LEU A 128 4.28 -11.67 -16.84
CA LEU A 128 3.95 -10.36 -16.29
C LEU A 128 2.55 -9.90 -16.69
N ILE A 129 2.20 -10.02 -17.98
CA ILE A 129 0.86 -9.71 -18.50
C ILE A 129 -0.18 -10.57 -17.80
N LYS A 130 0.05 -11.88 -17.65
CA LYS A 130 -0.91 -12.76 -16.94
C LYS A 130 -1.14 -12.36 -15.49
N VAL A 131 -0.09 -11.96 -14.77
CA VAL A 131 -0.18 -11.54 -13.37
C VAL A 131 -0.87 -10.17 -13.24
N LEU A 132 -0.62 -9.24 -14.16
CA LEU A 132 -1.17 -7.88 -14.10
C LEU A 132 -2.54 -7.74 -14.75
N ALA A 133 -2.90 -8.58 -15.72
CA ALA A 133 -4.14 -8.44 -16.48
C ALA A 133 -5.35 -8.43 -15.55
N PHE A 134 -5.42 -9.37 -14.60
CA PHE A 134 -6.56 -9.43 -13.69
C PHE A 134 -6.67 -8.21 -12.75
N PRO A 135 -5.63 -7.82 -11.97
CA PRO A 135 -5.71 -6.61 -11.15
C PRO A 135 -6.05 -5.35 -11.94
N VAL A 136 -5.51 -5.21 -13.15
CA VAL A 136 -5.82 -4.08 -14.04
C VAL A 136 -7.29 -4.12 -14.47
N CYS A 137 -7.80 -5.27 -14.93
CA CYS A 137 -9.20 -5.43 -15.30
C CYS A 137 -10.15 -5.13 -14.13
N VAL A 138 -9.84 -5.63 -12.93
CA VAL A 138 -10.65 -5.36 -11.73
C VAL A 138 -10.65 -3.87 -11.39
N LYS A 139 -9.50 -3.20 -11.45
CA LYS A 139 -9.43 -1.74 -11.23
C LYS A 139 -10.23 -0.94 -12.24
N CYS A 140 -10.21 -1.34 -13.52
CA CYS A 140 -11.07 -0.73 -14.53
C CYS A 140 -12.56 -0.92 -14.20
N GLY A 141 -12.96 -2.13 -13.80
CA GLY A 141 -14.33 -2.42 -13.37
C GLY A 141 -14.77 -1.57 -12.18
N ARG A 142 -13.91 -1.44 -11.16
CA ARG A 142 -14.13 -0.59 -9.98
C ARG A 142 -14.29 0.88 -10.35
N LEU A 143 -13.41 1.40 -11.22
CA LEU A 143 -13.49 2.78 -11.69
C LEU A 143 -14.81 3.05 -12.42
N ILE A 144 -15.27 2.11 -13.27
CA ILE A 144 -16.56 2.21 -13.96
C ILE A 144 -17.71 2.21 -12.95
N THR A 145 -17.75 1.25 -12.03
CA THR A 145 -18.80 1.13 -11.01
C THR A 145 -18.90 2.38 -10.14
N LEU A 146 -17.77 2.91 -9.66
CA LEU A 146 -17.76 4.14 -8.88
C LEU A 146 -18.14 5.38 -9.70
N SER A 147 -17.75 5.43 -10.97
CA SER A 147 -18.16 6.53 -11.87
C SER A 147 -19.66 6.53 -12.11
N LEU A 148 -20.26 5.35 -12.32
CA LEU A 148 -21.71 5.18 -12.46
C LEU A 148 -22.43 5.56 -11.16
N TYR A 149 -21.94 5.08 -10.01
CA TYR A 149 -22.47 5.44 -8.70
C TYR A 149 -22.45 6.95 -8.48
N LEU A 150 -21.31 7.61 -8.66
CA LEU A 150 -21.19 9.06 -8.47
C LEU A 150 -22.04 9.84 -9.46
N ASN A 151 -22.19 9.37 -10.71
CA ASN A 151 -23.04 10.02 -11.69
C ASN A 151 -24.51 9.96 -11.31
N ASP A 152 -24.99 8.79 -10.91
CA ASP A 152 -26.36 8.57 -10.43
C ASP A 152 -26.62 9.40 -9.16
N TYR A 153 -25.67 9.37 -8.23
CA TYR A 153 -25.74 10.11 -6.98
C TYR A 153 -25.88 11.62 -7.18
N VAL A 154 -25.10 12.22 -8.09
CA VAL A 154 -25.17 13.66 -8.39
C VAL A 154 -26.45 14.02 -9.15
N LYS A 155 -26.92 13.17 -10.07
CA LYS A 155 -28.14 13.43 -10.86
C LYS A 155 -29.42 13.30 -10.04
N SER A 156 -29.45 12.38 -9.08
CA SER A 156 -30.65 12.06 -8.30
C SER A 156 -30.96 13.05 -7.17
N SER A 157 -30.12 14.07 -6.96
CA SER A 157 -30.23 14.97 -5.80
C SER A 157 -29.96 16.44 -6.17
N PRO A 158 -31.00 17.26 -6.33
CA PRO A 158 -30.87 18.68 -6.69
C PRO A 158 -30.42 19.58 -5.52
N SER A 159 -30.42 19.06 -4.28
CA SER A 159 -30.03 19.81 -3.07
C SER A 159 -29.19 18.95 -2.11
N VAL A 160 -28.51 19.57 -1.14
CA VAL A 160 -27.69 18.83 -0.15
C VAL A 160 -28.52 18.04 0.85
N ALA A 161 -29.66 18.59 1.30
CA ALA A 161 -30.58 17.85 2.16
C ALA A 161 -31.10 16.60 1.45
N SER A 162 -31.44 16.71 0.16
CA SER A 162 -31.79 15.54 -0.64
C SER A 162 -30.61 14.58 -0.84
N LEU A 163 -29.37 15.09 -0.89
CA LEU A 163 -28.16 14.27 -1.11
C LEU A 163 -27.84 13.39 0.11
N ALA A 164 -27.93 13.96 1.32
CA ALA A 164 -27.76 13.22 2.56
C ALA A 164 -28.88 12.18 2.76
N ALA A 165 -30.13 12.59 2.56
CA ALA A 165 -31.28 11.68 2.61
C ALA A 165 -31.19 10.57 1.55
N HIS A 166 -30.71 10.89 0.35
CA HIS A 166 -30.51 9.92 -0.72
C HIS A 166 -29.38 8.94 -0.41
N ALA A 167 -28.26 9.40 0.19
CA ALA A 167 -27.21 8.50 0.67
C ALA A 167 -27.74 7.51 1.70
N GLU A 168 -28.52 8.00 2.68
CA GLU A 168 -29.11 7.15 3.71
C GLU A 168 -30.12 6.16 3.11
N ALA A 169 -31.02 6.63 2.25
CA ALA A 169 -32.05 5.80 1.62
C ALA A 169 -31.48 4.75 0.66
N THR A 170 -30.38 5.04 -0.01
CA THR A 170 -29.75 4.13 -0.99
C THR A 170 -28.60 3.32 -0.41
N TRP A 171 -28.24 3.52 0.86
CA TRP A 171 -27.14 2.79 1.50
C TRP A 171 -27.41 1.29 1.57
N PHE A 172 -28.56 0.92 2.15
CA PHE A 172 -28.87 -0.46 2.45
C PHE A 172 -28.98 -1.28 1.16
N ARG A 173 -28.14 -2.32 1.04
CA ARG A 173 -28.05 -3.22 -0.12
C ARG A 173 -27.78 -2.50 -1.44
N ASN A 174 -27.01 -1.40 -1.41
CA ASN A 174 -26.62 -0.71 -2.63
C ASN A 174 -25.81 -1.64 -3.56
N PRO A 175 -26.28 -1.90 -4.80
CA PRO A 175 -25.60 -2.83 -5.70
C PRO A 175 -24.23 -2.30 -6.17
N TYR A 176 -24.08 -0.98 -6.35
CA TYR A 176 -22.81 -0.40 -6.79
C TYR A 176 -21.74 -0.51 -5.71
N ILE A 177 -22.08 -0.16 -4.47
CA ILE A 177 -21.14 -0.24 -3.33
C ILE A 177 -20.81 -1.72 -3.01
N THR A 178 -21.81 -2.59 -3.06
CA THR A 178 -21.58 -4.04 -2.87
C THR A 178 -20.67 -4.61 -3.95
N ALA A 179 -20.89 -4.24 -5.22
CA ALA A 179 -20.03 -4.65 -6.33
C ALA A 179 -18.61 -4.11 -6.19
N GLU A 180 -18.46 -2.83 -5.78
CA GLU A 180 -17.16 -2.22 -5.52
C GLU A 180 -16.36 -2.98 -4.47
N TRP A 181 -16.95 -3.25 -3.30
CA TRP A 181 -16.24 -3.95 -2.23
C TRP A 181 -16.01 -5.43 -2.56
N THR A 182 -16.92 -6.05 -3.32
CA THR A 182 -16.71 -7.41 -3.84
C THR A 182 -15.53 -7.45 -4.79
N MET A 183 -15.43 -6.50 -5.72
CA MET A 183 -14.29 -6.36 -6.62
C MET A 183 -13.01 -6.05 -5.85
N GLN A 184 -13.05 -5.20 -4.84
CA GLN A 184 -11.92 -4.92 -3.96
C GLN A 184 -11.47 -6.17 -3.19
N MET A 185 -12.41 -6.99 -2.72
CA MET A 185 -12.10 -8.27 -2.09
C MET A 185 -11.42 -9.21 -3.09
N PHE A 186 -11.92 -9.31 -4.33
CA PHE A 186 -11.28 -10.10 -5.37
C PHE A 186 -9.88 -9.58 -5.75
N ASP A 187 -9.68 -8.27 -5.85
CA ASP A 187 -8.38 -7.66 -6.11
C ASP A 187 -7.36 -8.04 -5.02
N ASN A 188 -7.80 -8.02 -3.75
CA ASN A 188 -6.99 -8.41 -2.60
C ASN A 188 -6.79 -9.93 -2.45
N LEU A 189 -7.70 -10.74 -3.00
CA LEU A 189 -7.71 -12.20 -2.90
C LEU A 189 -7.04 -12.89 -4.10
N TYR A 190 -6.83 -12.20 -5.22
CA TYR A 190 -6.39 -12.79 -6.48
C TYR A 190 -4.87 -12.94 -6.62
N VAL A 191 -4.48 -14.07 -7.22
CA VAL A 191 -3.19 -14.73 -7.60
C VAL A 191 -3.07 -16.18 -7.10
N ILE A 192 -3.93 -17.09 -7.60
CA ILE A 192 -3.56 -18.49 -7.90
C ILE A 192 -4.42 -18.97 -9.08
N GLY A 193 -3.95 -18.80 -10.31
CA GLY A 193 -4.61 -19.38 -11.48
C GLY A 193 -3.74 -19.42 -12.74
N ALA A 194 -2.71 -18.59 -12.81
CA ALA A 194 -1.93 -18.42 -14.04
C ALA A 194 -0.57 -19.16 -14.09
N ILE A 195 -0.12 -19.81 -13.00
CA ILE A 195 1.23 -20.43 -12.91
C ILE A 195 1.20 -21.82 -12.27
N SER A 196 0.23 -22.67 -12.63
CA SER A 196 0.35 -24.10 -12.36
C SER A 196 -0.08 -24.90 -13.59
N PRO A 197 0.70 -25.89 -14.04
CA PRO A 197 0.34 -26.73 -15.18
C PRO A 197 -0.99 -27.46 -14.92
N PRO A 198 -1.75 -27.81 -15.98
CA PRO A 198 -3.15 -28.24 -15.88
C PRO A 198 -3.41 -29.63 -15.27
N SER A 199 -2.50 -30.17 -14.46
CA SER A 199 -2.67 -31.51 -13.89
C SER A 199 -3.18 -31.47 -12.45
N GLN A 200 -4.40 -31.98 -12.29
CA GLN A 200 -5.17 -32.28 -11.07
C GLN A 200 -5.97 -31.16 -10.39
N TYR A 201 -7.24 -31.11 -10.84
CA TYR A 201 -8.45 -30.74 -10.12
C TYR A 201 -8.49 -31.26 -8.68
N LEU A 202 -8.89 -30.43 -7.71
CA LEU A 202 -10.25 -30.43 -7.15
C LEU A 202 -10.30 -29.43 -5.97
N ILE A 203 -11.32 -28.56 -6.00
CA ILE A 203 -11.85 -27.75 -4.88
C ILE A 203 -10.95 -26.62 -4.36
N GLY A 204 -11.20 -25.44 -4.94
CA GLY A 204 -11.31 -24.14 -4.26
C GLY A 204 -10.15 -23.71 -3.38
N GLN A 205 -9.25 -22.86 -3.89
CA GLN A 205 -8.38 -22.04 -3.05
C GLN A 205 -8.13 -20.67 -3.68
N SER A 206 -9.08 -19.77 -3.42
CA SER A 206 -8.91 -18.32 -3.46
C SER A 206 -7.98 -17.89 -2.31
N TYR A 207 -6.67 -18.07 -2.44
CA TYR A 207 -5.73 -17.61 -1.39
C TYR A 207 -4.42 -17.11 -2.00
N SER A 208 -4.42 -15.95 -2.64
CA SER A 208 -3.23 -15.37 -3.28
C SER A 208 -2.23 -14.69 -2.34
N SER A 209 -2.72 -13.77 -1.51
CA SER A 209 -1.97 -13.20 -0.40
C SER A 209 -1.61 -14.32 0.59
N GLY A 210 -2.54 -15.26 0.77
CA GLY A 210 -2.32 -16.55 1.43
C GLY A 210 -1.25 -17.40 0.77
N PHE A 211 -1.07 -17.40 -0.55
CA PHE A 211 -0.03 -18.17 -1.26
C PHE A 211 1.34 -17.52 -1.15
N PHE A 212 1.44 -16.19 -1.22
CA PHE A 212 2.68 -15.50 -0.89
C PHE A 212 3.09 -15.78 0.57
N LEU A 213 2.14 -15.66 1.50
CA LEU A 213 2.33 -16.01 2.91
C LEU A 213 2.62 -17.51 3.11
N TYR A 214 1.97 -18.40 2.37
CA TYR A 214 2.12 -19.85 2.43
C TYR A 214 3.43 -20.29 1.81
N LYS A 215 3.87 -19.68 0.71
CA LYS A 215 5.17 -19.94 0.11
C LYS A 215 6.28 -19.40 1.01
N LEU A 216 6.10 -18.24 1.62
CA LEU A 216 7.00 -17.75 2.68
C LEU A 216 7.02 -18.71 3.87
N TYR A 217 5.86 -19.19 4.34
CA TYR A 217 5.74 -20.14 5.45
C TYR A 217 6.36 -21.49 5.11
N SER A 218 6.12 -22.01 3.91
CA SER A 218 6.65 -23.27 3.36
C SER A 218 8.16 -23.21 3.14
N GLN A 219 8.68 -22.08 2.65
CA GLN A 219 10.12 -21.88 2.55
C GLN A 219 10.74 -21.77 3.95
N ASN A 220 10.06 -21.13 4.90
CA ASN A 220 10.51 -21.04 6.29
C ASN A 220 10.60 -22.42 6.96
N SER A 221 9.61 -23.30 6.76
CA SER A 221 9.61 -24.65 7.32
C SER A 221 10.65 -25.58 6.69
N ARG A 222 11.12 -25.28 5.47
CA ARG A 222 12.23 -26.01 4.82
C ARG A 222 13.62 -25.51 5.21
N ILE A 223 13.75 -24.33 5.82
CA ILE A 223 15.03 -23.65 6.09
C ILE A 223 15.47 -23.78 7.57
N ALA A 224 14.67 -24.36 8.47
CA ALA A 224 15.13 -24.70 9.82
C ALA A 224 15.52 -26.19 9.93
N PRO A 225 16.69 -26.58 10.50
CA PRO A 225 17.49 -25.87 11.49
C PRO A 225 18.98 -25.77 11.11
N VAL A 226 19.44 -24.64 10.55
CA VAL A 226 20.87 -24.34 10.49
C VAL A 226 21.10 -22.93 11.04
N ARG A 227 21.80 -22.91 12.19
CA ARG A 227 22.25 -21.78 13.02
C ARG A 227 22.16 -20.35 12.42
N SER A 228 21.65 -19.45 13.26
CA SER A 228 22.00 -18.02 13.42
C SER A 228 20.96 -16.98 12.94
N GLY A 229 19.99 -16.69 13.81
CA GLY A 229 19.45 -15.35 14.17
C GLY A 229 18.85 -14.38 13.14
N SER A 230 19.32 -14.33 11.89
CA SER A 230 19.06 -13.20 10.97
C SER A 230 17.93 -13.45 9.96
N ILE A 231 17.78 -14.69 9.48
CA ILE A 231 16.84 -15.01 8.38
C ILE A 231 15.41 -15.15 8.89
N GLY A 232 15.20 -15.85 10.02
CA GLY A 232 13.89 -16.04 10.61
C GLY A 232 13.21 -14.72 11.01
N GLU A 233 14.00 -13.77 11.52
CA GLU A 233 13.52 -12.42 11.87
C GLU A 233 13.02 -11.68 10.62
N ARG A 234 13.78 -11.70 9.52
CA ARG A 234 13.37 -11.07 8.25
C ARG A 234 12.10 -11.69 7.68
N ILE A 235 11.97 -13.01 7.73
CA ILE A 235 10.76 -13.70 7.24
C ILE A 235 9.55 -13.31 8.09
N ARG A 236 9.68 -13.32 9.42
CA ARG A 236 8.63 -12.90 10.34
C ARG A 236 8.19 -11.45 10.08
N GLN A 237 9.13 -10.57 9.76
CA GLN A 237 8.85 -9.17 9.44
C GLN A 237 8.11 -9.03 8.11
N ILE A 238 8.54 -9.74 7.06
CA ILE A 238 7.83 -9.75 5.77
C ILE A 238 6.41 -10.31 5.95
N PHE A 239 6.24 -11.33 6.80
CA PHE A 239 4.93 -11.87 7.16
C PHE A 239 4.03 -10.82 7.81
N TYR A 240 4.50 -10.09 8.83
CA TYR A 240 3.70 -9.04 9.47
C TYR A 240 3.35 -7.90 8.50
N ILE A 241 4.30 -7.53 7.62
CA ILE A 241 4.08 -6.54 6.57
C ILE A 241 2.99 -6.99 5.61
N ALA A 242 3.04 -8.23 5.16
CA ALA A 242 2.02 -8.79 4.28
C ALA A 242 0.68 -8.94 5.01
N ALA A 243 0.66 -9.44 6.24
CA ALA A 243 -0.56 -9.54 7.04
C ALA A 243 -1.23 -8.17 7.24
N ALA A 244 -0.45 -7.13 7.57
CA ALA A 244 -0.98 -5.78 7.77
C ALA A 244 -1.56 -5.16 6.49
N ASN A 245 -0.96 -5.45 5.33
CA ASN A 245 -1.37 -4.89 4.04
C ASN A 245 -2.51 -5.67 3.36
N PHE A 246 -2.71 -6.95 3.70
CA PHE A 246 -3.68 -7.80 3.03
C PHE A 246 -4.78 -8.31 3.96
N VAL A 247 -4.43 -8.84 5.13
CA VAL A 247 -5.41 -9.49 6.01
C VAL A 247 -6.37 -8.47 6.61
N PHE A 248 -5.87 -7.36 7.16
CA PHE A 248 -6.76 -6.35 7.73
C PHE A 248 -7.70 -5.73 6.69
N PRO A 249 -7.23 -5.21 5.54
CA PRO A 249 -8.15 -4.67 4.53
C PRO A 249 -9.17 -5.69 4.02
N VAL A 250 -8.79 -6.97 3.88
CA VAL A 250 -9.75 -8.02 3.49
C VAL A 250 -10.81 -8.24 4.57
N MET A 251 -10.40 -8.36 5.84
CA MET A 251 -11.34 -8.52 6.96
C MET A 251 -12.30 -7.33 7.07
N PHE A 252 -11.80 -6.11 6.89
CA PHE A 252 -12.63 -4.90 6.87
C PHE A 252 -13.58 -4.87 5.66
N ASN A 253 -13.13 -5.27 4.47
CA ASN A 253 -14.02 -5.38 3.30
C ASN A 253 -15.14 -6.40 3.52
N ILE A 254 -14.84 -7.55 4.13
CA ILE A 254 -15.85 -8.54 4.52
C ILE A 254 -16.84 -7.92 5.51
N ALA A 255 -16.33 -7.25 6.55
CA ALA A 255 -17.18 -6.58 7.54
C ALA A 255 -18.07 -5.49 6.92
N GLN A 256 -17.56 -4.75 5.93
CA GLN A 256 -18.33 -3.76 5.18
C GLN A 256 -19.44 -4.42 4.36
N ILE A 257 -19.16 -5.50 3.63
CA ILE A 257 -20.16 -6.24 2.85
C ILE A 257 -21.25 -6.81 3.78
N VAL A 258 -20.87 -7.36 4.94
CA VAL A 258 -21.84 -7.81 5.94
C VAL A 258 -22.66 -6.61 6.41
N CYS A 259 -22.02 -5.52 6.83
CA CYS A 259 -22.70 -4.32 7.34
C CYS A 259 -23.72 -3.75 6.34
N ILE A 260 -23.37 -3.55 5.06
CA ILE A 260 -24.30 -2.98 4.07
C ILE A 260 -25.47 -3.92 3.72
N THR A 261 -25.32 -5.23 3.97
CA THR A 261 -26.37 -6.22 3.69
C THR A 261 -27.25 -6.52 4.90
N THR A 262 -26.76 -6.29 6.12
CA THR A 262 -27.44 -6.62 7.38
C THR A 262 -27.91 -5.42 8.19
N ASP A 263 -27.18 -4.30 8.14
CA ASP A 263 -27.44 -3.11 8.98
C ASP A 263 -27.87 -1.92 8.10
N PRO A 264 -29.08 -1.37 8.29
CA PRO A 264 -29.52 -0.18 7.58
C PRO A 264 -28.81 1.11 8.04
N SER A 265 -28.05 1.09 9.14
CA SER A 265 -27.35 2.26 9.66
C SER A 265 -26.26 2.77 8.70
N TYR A 266 -26.58 3.85 7.99
CA TYR A 266 -25.64 4.59 7.15
C TYR A 266 -24.40 5.07 7.93
N GLY A 267 -24.60 5.50 9.18
CA GLY A 267 -23.54 6.01 10.04
C GLY A 267 -22.47 4.95 10.35
N THR A 268 -22.92 3.75 10.78
CA THR A 268 -22.04 2.61 11.07
C THR A 268 -21.24 2.22 9.82
N GLY A 269 -21.94 2.07 8.70
CA GLY A 269 -21.35 1.67 7.43
C GLY A 269 -20.33 2.66 6.89
N THR A 270 -20.62 3.96 6.99
CA THR A 270 -19.70 5.04 6.60
C THR A 270 -18.47 5.06 7.50
N MET A 271 -18.64 4.85 8.81
CA MET A 271 -17.50 4.81 9.73
C MET A 271 -16.58 3.64 9.41
N LEU A 272 -17.14 2.45 9.13
CA LEU A 272 -16.35 1.28 8.70
C LEU A 272 -15.61 1.54 7.38
N LEU A 273 -16.25 2.21 6.42
CA LEU A 273 -15.62 2.61 5.15
C LEU A 273 -14.39 3.50 5.40
N LEU A 274 -14.56 4.54 6.21
CA LEU A 274 -13.47 5.48 6.50
C LEU A 274 -12.34 4.77 7.26
N VAL A 275 -12.67 3.98 8.29
CA VAL A 275 -11.69 3.19 9.05
C VAL A 275 -10.91 2.25 8.15
N ASN A 276 -11.57 1.53 7.23
CA ASN A 276 -10.88 0.65 6.29
C ASN A 276 -9.88 1.43 5.40
N GLY A 277 -10.28 2.60 4.91
CA GLY A 277 -9.42 3.49 4.13
C GLY A 277 -8.18 3.92 4.92
N TYR A 278 -8.34 4.37 6.17
CA TYR A 278 -7.22 4.75 7.03
C TYR A 278 -6.32 3.57 7.39
N VAL A 279 -6.89 2.42 7.80
CA VAL A 279 -6.14 1.21 8.15
C VAL A 279 -5.30 0.72 6.97
N SER A 280 -5.85 0.78 5.75
CA SER A 280 -5.12 0.42 4.53
C SER A 280 -3.88 1.31 4.32
N VAL A 281 -4.02 2.63 4.48
CA VAL A 281 -2.89 3.57 4.40
C VAL A 281 -1.89 3.34 5.52
N LEU A 282 -2.36 3.17 6.77
CA LEU A 282 -1.50 2.93 7.93
C LEU A 282 -0.69 1.63 7.76
N GLY A 283 -1.30 0.54 7.32
CA GLY A 283 -0.60 -0.73 7.06
C GLY A 283 0.54 -0.57 6.05
N VAL A 284 0.26 0.13 4.96
CA VAL A 284 1.21 0.39 3.86
C VAL A 284 2.40 1.23 4.34
N LEU A 285 2.16 2.20 5.20
CA LEU A 285 3.19 3.09 5.76
C LEU A 285 4.02 2.41 6.84
N CYS A 286 3.37 1.75 7.80
CA CYS A 286 4.05 1.00 8.86
C CYS A 286 5.02 0.00 8.26
N ALA A 287 4.63 -0.70 7.19
CA ALA A 287 5.52 -1.59 6.45
C ALA A 287 6.76 -0.90 5.86
N THR A 288 6.59 0.32 5.36
CA THR A 288 7.69 1.08 4.73
C THR A 288 8.66 1.62 5.76
N ILE A 289 8.13 2.19 6.83
CA ILE A 289 8.91 2.73 7.95
C ILE A 289 9.69 1.59 8.61
N TRP A 290 9.02 0.46 8.83
CA TRP A 290 9.66 -0.73 9.39
C TRP A 290 10.84 -1.19 8.51
N PHE A 291 10.64 -1.32 7.20
CA PHE A 291 11.70 -1.70 6.28
C PHE A 291 12.88 -0.70 6.30
N SER A 292 12.57 0.60 6.28
CA SER A 292 13.58 1.67 6.27
C SER A 292 14.38 1.72 7.58
N GLY A 293 13.71 1.58 8.72
CA GLY A 293 14.35 1.59 10.04
C GLY A 293 15.31 0.42 10.23
N MET A 294 14.96 -0.77 9.73
CA MET A 294 15.86 -1.93 9.80
C MET A 294 17.10 -1.81 8.93
N GLU A 295 16.97 -1.19 7.76
CA GLU A 295 18.12 -0.93 6.89
C GLU A 295 19.11 0.02 7.57
N TRP A 296 18.59 1.05 8.26
CA TRP A 296 19.39 1.99 9.05
C TRP A 296 20.13 1.32 10.21
N VAL A 297 19.43 0.49 11.02
CA VAL A 297 20.07 -0.25 12.13
C VAL A 297 21.17 -1.19 11.61
N ARG A 298 20.95 -1.83 10.46
CA ARG A 298 21.95 -2.70 9.83
C ARG A 298 23.17 -1.94 9.33
N ALA A 299 22.96 -0.77 8.72
CA ALA A 299 24.06 0.10 8.27
C ALA A 299 24.92 0.58 9.45
N GLN A 300 24.30 0.92 10.57
CA GLN A 300 25.03 1.30 11.78
C GLN A 300 25.80 0.14 12.41
N GLY A 301 25.18 -1.05 12.51
CA GLY A 301 25.86 -2.23 13.04
C GLY A 301 27.08 -2.64 12.23
N ALA A 302 27.01 -2.52 10.89
CA ALA A 302 28.15 -2.79 10.01
C ALA A 302 29.30 -1.79 10.21
N ASN A 303 28.98 -0.50 10.37
CA ASN A 303 29.99 0.54 10.61
C ASN A 303 30.66 0.38 11.98
N SER A 304 29.91 0.03 13.03
CA SER A 304 30.48 -0.23 14.37
C SER A 304 31.37 -1.46 14.41
N ALA A 305 31.02 -2.53 13.67
CA ALA A 305 31.86 -3.73 13.56
C ALA A 305 33.14 -3.49 12.73
N PHE A 306 33.07 -2.66 11.69
CA PHE A 306 34.26 -2.25 10.92
C PHE A 306 35.25 -1.44 11.77
N VAL A 307 34.77 -0.54 12.64
CA VAL A 307 35.63 0.22 13.57
C VAL A 307 36.25 -0.68 14.64
N ALA A 308 35.51 -1.68 15.15
CA ALA A 308 36.01 -2.62 16.14
C ALA A 308 37.00 -3.67 15.60
N SER A 309 37.04 -3.87 14.27
CA SER A 309 37.91 -4.85 13.61
C SER A 309 39.15 -4.25 12.96
N GLN A 310 39.40 -2.94 13.11
CA GLN A 310 40.73 -2.40 12.80
C GLN A 310 41.75 -3.06 13.73
N PRO A 311 42.71 -3.86 13.19
CA PRO A 311 43.77 -4.39 14.01
C PRO A 311 44.56 -3.19 14.52
N SER A 312 44.66 -3.06 15.84
CA SER A 312 45.71 -2.28 16.48
C SER A 312 47.04 -2.82 15.94
N SER A 313 47.53 -2.23 14.85
CA SER A 313 48.91 -2.37 14.42
C SER A 313 49.76 -1.76 15.53
N LYS A 314 50.10 -2.61 16.51
CA LYS A 314 51.20 -2.37 17.43
C LYS A 314 52.44 -2.25 16.55
N THR A 315 52.74 -1.03 16.17
CA THR A 315 54.01 -0.63 15.60
C THR A 315 55.03 -0.89 16.69
N HIS A 316 55.78 -1.98 16.53
CA HIS A 316 56.94 -2.29 17.35
C HIS A 316 58.02 -1.27 16.97
N GLY A 317 57.96 -0.09 17.59
CA GLY A 317 58.99 0.94 17.50
C GLY A 317 60.03 0.68 18.57
N THR A 318 61.16 0.16 18.15
CA THR A 318 62.40 0.09 18.92
C THR A 318 62.81 1.47 19.43
N THR A 319 63.30 1.44 20.66
CA THR A 319 63.98 2.48 21.43
C THR A 319 64.89 3.39 20.59
N SER A 320 64.67 4.70 20.65
CA SER A 320 65.75 5.68 20.62
C SER A 320 65.35 6.92 21.42
N TYR A 321 65.95 7.04 22.60
CA TYR A 321 65.93 8.26 23.40
C TYR A 321 66.82 9.30 22.71
N ALA A 322 66.21 10.24 21.99
CA ALA A 322 66.83 11.50 21.65
C ALA A 322 66.01 12.62 22.29
N SER A 323 66.64 13.26 23.26
CA SER A 323 66.21 14.47 23.93
C SER A 323 65.99 15.58 22.91
N GLU A 324 64.77 16.06 22.74
CA GLU A 324 64.54 17.34 22.08
C GLU A 324 63.46 18.17 22.76
N ARG A 325 63.74 19.46 22.80
CA ARG A 325 63.28 20.48 23.73
C ARG A 325 61.78 20.73 23.68
N LEU A 326 61.24 20.86 24.89
CA LEU A 326 60.02 21.57 25.23
C LEU A 326 59.99 22.97 24.57
N THR A 327 59.13 23.16 23.57
CA THR A 327 58.77 24.50 23.08
C THR A 327 57.26 24.63 23.12
N ILE A 328 56.77 25.44 24.06
CA ILE A 328 55.37 25.75 24.29
C ILE A 328 54.90 26.74 23.21
N PRO A 329 53.87 26.46 22.40
CA PRO A 329 53.23 27.48 21.58
C PRO A 329 52.19 28.23 22.41
N ARG A 330 52.32 29.55 22.46
CA ARG A 330 51.32 30.48 22.99
C ARG A 330 50.10 30.54 22.05
N PRO A 331 48.89 30.78 22.59
CA PRO A 331 47.68 30.94 21.80
C PRO A 331 47.52 32.40 21.34
N SER A 332 47.66 32.64 20.04
CA SER A 332 47.07 33.79 19.36
C SER A 332 46.74 33.39 17.92
N ASP A 333 45.67 33.97 17.39
CA ASP A 333 45.29 33.95 15.98
C ASP A 333 44.34 32.82 15.54
N ALA A 334 43.28 32.64 16.33
CA ALA A 334 41.97 32.37 15.75
C ALA A 334 41.48 33.66 15.07
N ASN A 335 41.54 33.72 13.74
CA ASN A 335 40.71 34.51 12.81
C ASN A 335 41.49 34.89 11.54
N ALA A 336 41.75 33.92 10.66
CA ALA A 336 42.15 34.22 9.27
C ALA A 336 42.03 32.97 8.38
N ALA A 337 40.81 32.45 8.17
CA ALA A 337 40.55 31.49 7.09
C ALA A 337 39.05 31.42 6.74
N LEU A 338 38.41 32.58 6.59
CA LEU A 338 37.14 32.74 5.89
C LEU A 338 37.42 33.76 4.79
N LEU A 339 37.68 33.26 3.57
CA LEU A 339 37.62 33.94 2.27
C LEU A 339 38.67 33.33 1.31
N GLN A 340 38.41 32.12 0.81
CA GLN A 340 38.95 31.71 -0.50
C GLN A 340 38.12 30.56 -1.07
N SER A 341 37.03 30.93 -1.74
CA SER A 341 36.21 30.01 -2.53
C SER A 341 35.66 30.79 -3.73
N SER A 342 36.53 31.08 -4.69
CA SER A 342 36.16 31.51 -6.03
C SER A 342 37.30 31.20 -7.00
N HIS A 343 36.95 30.56 -8.12
CA HIS A 343 37.73 30.26 -9.32
C HIS A 343 38.58 28.98 -9.39
N LEU A 344 38.12 28.08 -10.30
CA LEU A 344 38.83 27.27 -11.33
C LEU A 344 38.02 25.97 -11.54
N SER A 345 37.20 25.79 -12.57
CA SER A 345 37.47 25.67 -14.02
C SER A 345 38.48 24.58 -14.39
N ASP A 346 37.97 23.62 -15.17
CA ASP A 346 38.64 22.66 -16.06
C ASP A 346 39.62 21.62 -15.49
N GLU A 347 39.14 20.38 -15.40
CA GLU A 347 39.90 19.18 -15.81
C GLU A 347 38.95 17.98 -16.00
N PHE A 348 38.46 17.78 -17.23
CA PHE A 348 37.76 16.54 -17.63
C PHE A 348 38.79 15.57 -18.22
N GLY A 349 39.47 14.84 -17.33
CA GLY A 349 40.39 13.77 -17.66
C GLY A 349 39.68 12.44 -17.92
N HIS A 350 40.02 11.83 -19.05
CA HIS A 350 39.71 10.46 -19.45
C HIS A 350 39.73 9.43 -18.31
N SER A 351 38.66 8.62 -18.22
CA SER A 351 38.78 7.30 -17.57
C SER A 351 38.16 6.20 -18.44
N ARG A 352 39.01 5.21 -18.69
CA ARG A 352 38.87 4.06 -19.58
C ARG A 352 37.80 3.09 -19.05
N TYR A 353 36.79 2.79 -19.87
CA TYR A 353 36.03 1.56 -19.71
C TYR A 353 36.73 0.42 -20.46
N ARG A 354 37.32 -0.48 -19.70
CA ARG A 354 37.93 -1.73 -20.16
C ARG A 354 36.80 -2.76 -20.36
N TYR A 355 36.34 -2.92 -21.60
CA TYR A 355 35.49 -4.05 -21.99
C TYR A 355 36.35 -5.33 -21.97
N ARG A 356 35.82 -6.39 -21.37
CA ARG A 356 36.48 -7.70 -21.26
C ARG A 356 35.78 -8.62 -22.25
N ASP A 357 36.50 -8.96 -23.33
CA ASP A 357 36.13 -10.01 -24.27
C ASP A 357 36.02 -11.36 -23.54
N VAL A 358 34.94 -12.07 -23.82
CA VAL A 358 34.83 -13.50 -23.58
C VAL A 358 34.20 -14.11 -24.84
N ASP A 359 35.07 -14.48 -25.76
CA ASP A 359 34.77 -15.49 -26.77
C ASP A 359 34.85 -16.87 -26.12
N HIS A 360 33.81 -17.68 -26.30
CA HIS A 360 34.03 -19.07 -26.70
C HIS A 360 32.78 -19.69 -27.32
N GLU A 361 32.98 -20.14 -28.55
CA GLU A 361 32.17 -20.98 -29.39
C GLU A 361 31.60 -22.23 -28.68
N LYS A 362 30.43 -22.67 -29.16
CA LYS A 362 30.20 -24.06 -29.61
C LYS A 362 28.88 -24.16 -30.36
N GLY A 363 28.97 -24.39 -31.67
CA GLY A 363 27.86 -24.77 -32.53
C GLY A 363 27.55 -26.27 -32.48
N PHE A 364 26.37 -26.64 -32.98
CA PHE A 364 26.01 -27.93 -33.62
C PHE A 364 24.58 -27.82 -34.21
N PRO A 365 24.14 -28.71 -35.12
CA PRO A 365 23.45 -28.33 -36.35
C PRO A 365 21.95 -28.68 -36.35
N ARG A 366 21.17 -28.00 -37.20
CA ARG A 366 19.80 -28.41 -37.53
C ARG A 366 19.80 -29.32 -38.75
N GLY A 367 19.39 -30.57 -38.54
CA GLY A 367 18.98 -31.50 -39.60
C GLY A 367 17.47 -31.38 -39.88
N LEU A 368 17.15 -31.46 -41.16
CA LEU A 368 15.83 -31.55 -41.79
C LEU A 368 15.29 -33.00 -41.79
N ALA A 369 14.04 -33.15 -42.26
CA ALA A 369 13.26 -34.37 -42.56
C ALA A 369 12.41 -34.91 -41.41
N ASP A 370 11.20 -35.45 -41.58
CA ASP A 370 10.15 -35.44 -42.62
C ASP A 370 8.92 -36.15 -42.00
N GLU A 371 7.74 -36.06 -42.63
CA GLU A 371 6.59 -37.00 -42.62
C GLU A 371 6.21 -37.75 -41.31
N SER A 372 4.97 -37.71 -40.80
CA SER A 372 3.79 -38.37 -41.39
C SER A 372 2.61 -38.38 -40.38
N GLU A 373 1.40 -38.14 -40.88
CA GLU A 373 0.09 -38.53 -40.27
C GLU A 373 -0.08 -40.08 -40.28
N PRO A 374 -1.04 -40.76 -39.58
CA PRO A 374 -2.48 -40.39 -39.52
C PRO A 374 -3.34 -40.85 -38.29
N SER A 375 -4.57 -40.30 -38.23
CA SER A 375 -5.89 -40.91 -37.92
C SER A 375 -6.16 -41.73 -36.63
N ALA A 376 -7.15 -41.27 -35.83
CA ALA A 376 -8.30 -42.02 -35.26
C ALA A 376 -9.11 -41.07 -34.33
N ALA A 377 -10.36 -40.67 -34.57
CA ALA A 377 -11.64 -41.39 -34.66
C ALA A 377 -12.41 -41.54 -33.30
N PHE A 378 -13.56 -40.82 -33.21
CA PHE A 378 -14.81 -41.09 -32.47
C PHE A 378 -14.92 -40.77 -30.94
N PRO A 379 -16.14 -40.76 -30.33
CA PRO A 379 -17.07 -39.62 -30.32
C PRO A 379 -17.64 -39.33 -28.90
N LEU A 380 -18.29 -38.19 -28.63
CA LEU A 380 -19.23 -38.15 -27.50
C LEU A 380 -20.36 -37.13 -27.64
N LYS A 381 -21.58 -37.69 -27.62
CA LYS A 381 -22.88 -37.03 -27.45
C LYS A 381 -22.95 -36.33 -26.09
N VAL A 382 -23.56 -35.16 -26.04
CA VAL A 382 -24.24 -34.68 -24.83
C VAL A 382 -25.60 -34.09 -25.22
N LEU A 383 -26.65 -34.73 -24.70
CA LEU A 383 -28.02 -34.21 -24.63
C LEU A 383 -28.03 -32.95 -23.77
N VAL A 384 -28.63 -31.87 -24.25
CA VAL A 384 -29.12 -30.79 -23.39
C VAL A 384 -30.63 -30.94 -23.29
N GLN A 385 -31.07 -31.42 -22.14
CA GLN A 385 -32.47 -31.42 -21.72
C GLN A 385 -32.70 -30.11 -20.96
N SER A 386 -33.38 -29.17 -21.62
CA SER A 386 -33.95 -27.98 -21.00
C SER A 386 -35.20 -28.40 -20.23
N ASP A 387 -35.26 -28.11 -18.93
CA ASP A 387 -36.54 -28.04 -18.26
C ASP A 387 -36.63 -26.83 -17.32
N VAL A 388 -37.82 -26.24 -17.44
CA VAL A 388 -38.29 -24.98 -16.93
C VAL A 388 -38.73 -25.18 -15.48
N ARG A 389 -38.43 -24.23 -14.59
CA ARG A 389 -39.29 -23.98 -13.44
C ARG A 389 -39.33 -22.51 -13.05
N GLN A 390 -40.50 -21.94 -13.30
CA GLN A 390 -41.04 -20.74 -12.68
C GLN A 390 -41.31 -21.02 -11.19
N THR A 391 -41.00 -20.05 -10.34
CA THR A 391 -41.84 -19.59 -9.22
C THR A 391 -41.45 -18.16 -8.88
#